data_AF-A0A4S9CR67-F1
#
_entry.id   AF-A0A4S9CR67-F1
#
_cell.length_a   1.000
_cell.length_b   1.000
_cell.length_c   1.000
_cell.angle_alpha   90.00
_cell.angle_beta   90.00
_cell.angle_gamma   90.00
#
_symmetry.space_group_name_H-M   'P 1'
#
loop_
_entity.id
_entity.type
_entity.pdbx_description
1 polymer ?
#
loop_
_entity_poly.entity_id
_entity_poly.type
_entity_poly.pdbx_seq_one_letter_code
_entity_poly.pdbx_strand_id
1 'polypeptide(L)'
;MKDLTTENITENVHAINSQCQNPRTRYIFERLVSHLHDFARETRLSTDEWMTGLDFLTDVGTISTDLRREMILLSDTLGLSALVDSIDHPRTGKSTEGTVLGPFHTHDAKEVENGYAIHKDPDGTPLLVLCTVKDTEGNPLGDVQIDVWEGDSHGNYDVQYPERDGPDGRGILFSEQDGSFWFKAVKPVSYPIPMDGPVFNMLQMLGRHPNRPGHVHFLLKKDSFDPLITALYPRGDPYESSDPVFGVKESLIVDLLEVTDPEMAKKYDVKEGTSLLTYDFVLVSTRETLKLRKEKAEEAIKKMGRSMEDFQGLPILDVD
;
A
#
# COMPACT_ATOMS: atom_id res chain seq x y z
N MET A 1 -26.60 19.35 33.85
CA MET A 1 -26.41 18.62 32.58
C MET A 1 -27.46 19.14 31.61
N LYS A 2 -27.06 19.53 30.40
CA LYS A 2 -28.04 19.82 29.35
C LYS A 2 -28.70 18.51 28.96
N ASP A 3 -29.98 18.53 28.61
CA ASP A 3 -30.63 17.37 28.00
C ASP A 3 -29.97 17.12 26.64
N LEU A 4 -29.48 15.88 26.44
CA LEU A 4 -28.79 15.50 25.21
C LEU A 4 -29.82 15.14 24.13
N THR A 5 -29.66 15.73 22.95
CA THR A 5 -30.52 15.52 21.78
C THR A 5 -29.68 15.09 20.58
N THR A 6 -30.37 14.70 19.51
CA THR A 6 -29.74 14.36 18.23
C THR A 6 -28.93 15.53 17.63
N GLU A 7 -29.26 16.76 18.00
CA GLU A 7 -28.64 17.99 17.49
C GLU A 7 -27.41 18.41 18.32
N ASN A 8 -27.41 18.18 19.64
CA ASN A 8 -26.39 18.74 20.53
C ASN A 8 -25.37 17.73 21.08
N ILE A 9 -25.57 16.42 20.84
CA ILE A 9 -24.70 15.37 21.39
C ILE A 9 -23.25 15.49 20.90
N THR A 10 -23.04 15.87 19.63
CA THR A 10 -21.71 16.05 19.03
C THR A 10 -20.90 17.12 19.77
N GLU A 11 -21.49 18.30 19.96
CA GLU A 11 -20.84 19.42 20.68
C GLU A 11 -20.49 19.03 22.12
N ASN A 12 -21.35 18.25 22.78
CA ASN A 12 -21.08 17.77 24.13
C ASN A 12 -19.92 16.76 24.18
N VAL A 13 -19.79 15.86 23.20
CA VAL A 13 -18.63 14.95 23.10
C VAL A 13 -17.34 15.75 22.87
N HIS A 14 -17.37 16.76 21.99
CA HIS A 14 -16.21 17.65 21.79
C HIS A 14 -15.83 18.41 23.05
N ALA A 15 -16.81 18.95 23.79
CA ALA A 15 -16.57 19.64 25.05
C ALA A 15 -15.89 18.73 26.08
N ILE A 16 -16.29 17.47 26.19
CA ILE A 16 -15.64 16.50 27.09
C ILE A 16 -14.23 16.18 26.61
N ASN A 17 -14.05 15.89 25.32
CA ASN A 17 -12.76 15.58 24.72
C ASN A 17 -11.76 16.76 24.75
N SER A 18 -12.25 17.99 24.92
CA SER A 18 -11.40 19.20 25.02
C SER A 18 -10.39 19.17 26.17
N GLN A 19 -10.62 18.31 27.17
CA GLN A 19 -9.71 18.05 28.30
C GLN A 19 -8.39 17.38 27.87
N CYS A 20 -8.33 16.79 26.68
CA CYS A 20 -7.11 16.22 26.11
C CYS A 20 -6.04 17.30 25.93
N GLN A 21 -4.90 17.14 26.62
CA GLN A 21 -3.80 18.09 26.59
C GLN A 21 -3.00 18.05 25.28
N ASN A 22 -3.02 16.91 24.57
CA ASN A 22 -2.35 16.82 23.28
C ASN A 22 -3.24 17.43 22.19
N PRO A 23 -2.86 18.56 21.58
CA PRO A 23 -3.73 19.27 20.66
C PRO A 23 -3.95 18.48 19.36
N ARG A 24 -2.97 17.68 18.91
CA ARG A 24 -3.10 16.83 17.71
C ARG A 24 -4.07 15.68 17.94
N THR A 25 -3.97 15.00 19.08
CA THR A 25 -4.91 13.94 19.46
C THR A 25 -6.31 14.51 19.60
N ARG A 26 -6.47 15.64 20.27
CA ARG A 26 -7.76 16.34 20.40
C ARG A 26 -8.37 16.62 19.03
N TYR A 27 -7.59 17.19 18.12
CA TYR A 27 -8.04 17.51 16.76
C TYR A 27 -8.48 16.26 15.97
N ILE A 28 -7.71 15.17 16.00
CA ILE A 28 -8.06 13.91 15.32
C ILE A 28 -9.40 13.38 15.83
N PHE A 29 -9.60 13.32 17.15
CA PHE A 29 -10.84 12.82 17.73
C PHE A 29 -12.02 13.76 17.51
N GLU A 30 -11.79 15.08 17.48
CA GLU A 30 -12.84 16.05 17.13
C GLU A 30 -13.38 15.77 15.72
N ARG A 31 -12.49 15.65 14.73
CA ARG A 31 -12.87 15.34 13.34
C ARG A 31 -13.52 13.97 13.22
N LEU A 32 -12.96 12.93 13.85
CA LEU A 32 -13.52 11.58 13.83
C LEU A 32 -14.96 11.56 14.37
N VAL A 33 -15.20 12.16 15.53
CA VAL A 33 -16.53 12.23 16.15
C VAL A 33 -17.50 13.00 15.27
N SER A 34 -17.09 14.13 14.70
CA SER A 34 -17.92 14.91 13.76
C SER A 34 -18.37 14.04 12.59
N HIS A 35 -17.42 13.43 11.87
CA HIS A 35 -17.73 12.63 10.68
C HIS A 35 -18.57 11.39 11.02
N LEU A 36 -18.31 10.74 12.16
CA LEU A 36 -19.08 9.58 12.62
C LEU A 36 -20.53 9.94 12.97
N HIS A 37 -20.74 11.04 13.71
CA HIS A 37 -22.09 11.51 14.06
C HIS A 37 -22.84 12.06 12.84
N ASP A 38 -22.15 12.75 11.93
CA ASP A 38 -22.72 13.21 10.66
C ASP A 38 -23.19 12.02 9.81
N PHE A 39 -22.36 10.97 9.67
CA PHE A 39 -22.74 9.72 8.98
C PHE A 39 -24.01 9.10 9.57
N ALA A 40 -24.09 8.97 10.90
CA ALA A 40 -25.27 8.41 11.55
C ALA A 40 -26.53 9.25 11.31
N ARG A 41 -26.41 10.58 11.35
CA ARG A 41 -27.53 11.50 11.08
C ARG A 41 -27.97 11.48 9.63
N GLU A 42 -27.01 11.51 8.70
CA GLU A 42 -27.24 11.51 7.25
C GLU A 42 -27.97 10.24 6.81
N THR A 43 -27.51 9.09 7.29
CA THR A 43 -28.08 7.78 6.94
C THR A 43 -29.33 7.43 7.73
N ARG A 44 -29.63 8.19 8.80
CA ARG A 44 -30.69 7.85 9.77
C ARG A 44 -30.50 6.44 10.34
N LEU A 45 -29.24 6.13 10.68
CA LEU A 45 -28.79 4.80 11.10
C LEU A 45 -29.71 4.23 12.20
N SER A 46 -30.34 3.09 11.90
CA SER A 46 -31.20 2.39 12.86
C SER A 46 -30.37 1.64 13.90
N THR A 47 -31.01 1.24 15.00
CA THR A 47 -30.36 0.41 16.03
C THR A 47 -29.91 -0.94 15.48
N ASP A 48 -30.68 -1.55 14.58
CA ASP A 48 -30.35 -2.85 13.99
C ASP A 48 -29.16 -2.75 13.03
N GLU A 49 -29.11 -1.71 12.19
CA GLU A 49 -27.96 -1.44 11.31
C GLU A 49 -26.71 -1.09 12.12
N TRP A 50 -26.86 -0.30 13.18
CA TRP A 50 -25.78 0.03 14.10
C TRP A 50 -25.20 -1.23 14.77
N MET A 51 -26.06 -2.10 15.31
CA MET A 51 -25.63 -3.38 15.90
C MET A 51 -24.94 -4.28 14.87
N THR A 52 -25.49 -4.36 13.65
CA THR A 52 -24.86 -5.12 12.54
C THR A 52 -23.44 -4.61 12.26
N GLY A 53 -23.23 -3.28 12.24
CA GLY A 53 -21.91 -2.68 12.06
C GLY A 53 -20.95 -2.97 13.23
N LEU A 54 -21.44 -3.01 14.47
CA LEU A 54 -20.64 -3.38 15.63
C LEU A 54 -20.23 -4.86 15.60
N ASP A 55 -21.15 -5.74 15.24
CA ASP A 55 -20.87 -7.18 15.11
C ASP A 55 -19.85 -7.41 13.99
N PHE A 56 -20.01 -6.73 12.84
CA PHE A 56 -19.02 -6.74 11.76
C PHE A 56 -17.62 -6.34 12.22
N LEU A 57 -17.48 -5.21 12.94
CA LEU A 57 -16.19 -4.76 13.46
C LEU A 57 -15.61 -5.74 14.51
N THR A 58 -16.49 -6.37 15.29
CA THR A 58 -16.11 -7.40 16.26
C THR A 58 -15.56 -8.65 15.57
N ASP A 59 -16.19 -9.09 14.48
CA ASP A 59 -15.75 -10.23 13.68
C ASP A 59 -14.41 -9.96 13.00
N VAL A 60 -14.22 -8.74 12.44
CA VAL A 60 -12.95 -8.30 11.84
C VAL A 60 -11.83 -8.36 12.89
N GLY A 61 -12.12 -7.92 14.12
CA GLY A 61 -11.16 -7.98 15.23
C GLY A 61 -10.85 -9.42 15.65
N THR A 62 -11.88 -10.27 15.75
CA THR A 62 -11.77 -11.65 16.25
C THR A 62 -10.97 -12.55 15.32
N ILE A 63 -11.14 -12.41 14.01
CA ILE A 63 -10.42 -13.23 13.03
C ILE A 63 -8.97 -12.78 12.82
N SER A 64 -8.61 -11.57 13.27
CA SER A 64 -7.26 -11.04 13.13
C SER A 64 -6.27 -11.75 14.05
N THR A 65 -5.12 -12.16 13.51
CA THR A 65 -3.98 -12.76 14.21
C THR A 65 -2.68 -12.02 13.87
N ASP A 66 -1.52 -12.54 14.28
CA ASP A 66 -0.24 -11.96 13.88
C ASP A 66 0.10 -12.14 12.40
N LEU A 67 -0.41 -13.20 11.80
CA LEU A 67 -0.25 -13.53 10.38
C LEU A 67 -1.43 -13.03 9.53
N ARG A 68 -2.64 -12.93 10.11
CA ARG A 68 -3.84 -12.42 9.44
C ARG A 68 -4.22 -11.06 9.98
N ARG A 69 -4.06 -10.00 9.18
CA ARG A 69 -4.42 -8.63 9.58
C ARG A 69 -5.72 -8.19 8.91
N GLU A 70 -6.86 -8.73 9.33
CA GLU A 70 -8.18 -8.42 8.71
C GLU A 70 -8.55 -6.94 8.88
N MET A 71 -8.12 -6.28 9.97
CA MET A 71 -8.28 -4.83 10.14
C MET A 71 -7.54 -4.01 9.05
N ILE A 72 -6.35 -4.47 8.62
CA ILE A 72 -5.63 -3.85 7.51
C ILE A 72 -6.39 -4.12 6.21
N LEU A 73 -6.87 -5.35 6.00
CA LEU A 73 -7.66 -5.69 4.82
C LEU A 73 -8.96 -4.86 4.72
N LEU A 74 -9.61 -4.55 5.84
CA LEU A 74 -10.75 -3.64 5.89
C LEU A 74 -10.34 -2.22 5.46
N SER A 75 -9.22 -1.70 5.98
CA SER A 75 -8.67 -0.41 5.57
C SER A 75 -8.35 -0.38 4.07
N ASP A 76 -7.72 -1.42 3.56
CA ASP A 76 -7.35 -1.60 2.14
C ASP A 76 -8.59 -1.59 1.25
N THR A 77 -9.59 -2.40 1.59
CA THR A 77 -10.82 -2.56 0.78
C THR A 77 -11.78 -1.38 0.87
N LEU A 78 -11.61 -0.49 1.86
CA LEU A 78 -12.28 0.81 1.92
C LEU A 78 -11.46 1.95 1.30
N GLY A 79 -10.26 1.67 0.78
CA GLY A 79 -9.36 2.64 0.14
C GLY A 79 -8.62 3.56 1.11
N LEU A 80 -8.74 3.32 2.43
CA LEU A 80 -8.11 4.16 3.44
C LEU A 80 -6.60 4.01 3.43
N SER A 81 -6.07 2.80 3.25
CA SER A 81 -4.62 2.57 3.21
C SER A 81 -3.94 3.32 2.07
N ALA A 82 -4.49 3.24 0.86
CA ALA A 82 -3.98 3.97 -0.31
C ALA A 82 -4.09 5.50 -0.13
N LEU A 83 -5.16 5.97 0.51
CA LEU A 83 -5.33 7.39 0.83
C LEU A 83 -4.28 7.87 1.85
N VAL A 84 -4.05 7.11 2.92
CA VAL A 84 -3.06 7.43 3.95
C VAL A 84 -1.65 7.47 3.35
N ASP A 85 -1.27 6.47 2.55
CA ASP A 85 0.02 6.46 1.84
C ASP A 85 0.20 7.72 0.99
N SER A 86 -0.82 8.09 0.22
CA SER A 86 -0.77 9.29 -0.64
C SER A 86 -0.65 10.61 0.12
N ILE A 87 -1.14 10.66 1.37
CA ILE A 87 -1.04 11.81 2.27
C ILE A 87 0.33 11.86 2.96
N ASP A 88 0.82 10.72 3.43
CA ASP A 88 2.07 10.63 4.21
C ASP A 88 3.32 10.69 3.33
N HIS A 89 3.25 10.06 2.14
CA HIS A 89 4.30 9.96 1.13
C HIS A 89 3.89 10.61 -0.20
N PRO A 90 3.58 11.92 -0.23
CA PRO A 90 3.16 12.57 -1.45
C PRO A 90 4.28 12.51 -2.49
N ARG A 91 3.95 12.02 -3.67
CA ARG A 91 4.90 11.92 -4.78
C ARG A 91 4.89 13.17 -5.64
N THR A 92 6.05 13.53 -6.16
CA THR A 92 6.18 14.54 -7.22
C THR A 92 5.81 13.88 -8.56
N GLY A 93 5.38 14.63 -9.57
CA GLY A 93 5.13 14.07 -10.91
C GLY A 93 6.36 13.47 -11.60
N LYS A 94 7.54 13.52 -10.96
CA LYS A 94 8.80 12.94 -11.42
C LYS A 94 9.21 11.67 -10.67
N SER A 95 8.62 11.40 -9.50
CA SER A 95 8.96 10.24 -8.65
C SER A 95 7.99 9.08 -8.90
N THR A 96 8.44 7.85 -8.73
CA THR A 96 7.57 6.67 -8.82
C THR A 96 6.45 6.74 -7.80
N GLU A 97 5.25 6.31 -8.20
CA GLU A 97 4.10 6.30 -7.32
C GLU A 97 4.18 5.17 -6.28
N GLY A 98 3.80 5.49 -5.04
CA GLY A 98 3.62 4.48 -4.00
C GLY A 98 2.28 3.74 -4.15
N THR A 99 2.19 2.56 -3.55
CA THR A 99 0.93 1.83 -3.36
C THR A 99 0.96 1.03 -2.06
N VAL A 100 -0.14 0.35 -1.74
CA VAL A 100 -0.30 -0.40 -0.49
C VAL A 100 0.76 -1.48 -0.33
N LEU A 101 1.32 -1.61 0.88
CA LEU A 101 2.27 -2.68 1.24
C LEU A 101 1.61 -4.07 1.13
N GLY A 102 0.32 -4.16 1.44
CA GLY A 102 -0.38 -5.41 1.59
C GLY A 102 0.06 -6.20 2.84
N PRO A 103 -0.60 -7.33 3.13
CA PRO A 103 -0.40 -8.05 4.39
C PRO A 103 0.75 -9.07 4.36
N PHE A 104 1.44 -9.26 3.23
CA PHE A 104 2.34 -10.40 2.99
C PHE A 104 3.85 -10.07 3.00
N HIS A 105 4.22 -8.81 3.27
CA HIS A 105 5.62 -8.47 3.55
C HIS A 105 6.07 -9.11 4.87
N THR A 106 7.30 -9.61 4.91
CA THR A 106 7.88 -10.23 6.12
C THR A 106 9.31 -9.76 6.34
N HIS A 107 9.76 -9.85 7.59
CA HIS A 107 11.10 -9.46 8.00
C HIS A 107 12.12 -10.61 7.93
N ASP A 108 11.71 -11.80 7.47
CA ASP A 108 12.57 -12.99 7.36
C ASP A 108 13.06 -13.27 5.93
N ALA A 109 12.78 -12.34 4.99
CA ALA A 109 13.40 -12.33 3.67
C ALA A 109 14.94 -12.24 3.82
N LYS A 110 15.66 -12.91 2.92
CA LYS A 110 17.13 -12.97 2.96
C LYS A 110 17.74 -11.98 1.99
N GLU A 111 18.89 -11.42 2.38
CA GLU A 111 19.78 -10.73 1.46
C GLU A 111 20.31 -11.71 0.42
N VAL A 112 20.20 -11.33 -0.85
CA VAL A 112 20.56 -12.14 -2.01
C VAL A 112 21.24 -11.29 -3.07
N GLU A 113 22.08 -11.93 -3.88
CA GLU A 113 22.81 -11.28 -4.97
C GLU A 113 21.90 -10.97 -6.17
N ASN A 114 22.33 -10.01 -6.98
CA ASN A 114 21.70 -9.74 -8.28
C ASN A 114 21.68 -11.02 -9.15
N GLY A 115 20.53 -11.29 -9.76
CA GLY A 115 20.26 -12.49 -10.55
C GLY A 115 19.71 -13.70 -9.78
N TYR A 116 19.49 -13.56 -8.47
CA TYR A 116 18.84 -14.59 -7.65
C TYR A 116 17.44 -14.93 -8.17
N ALA A 117 17.08 -16.21 -8.11
CA ALA A 117 15.73 -16.67 -8.40
C ALA A 117 14.91 -16.68 -7.11
N ILE A 118 13.91 -15.80 -7.00
CA ILE A 118 13.16 -15.60 -5.75
C ILE A 118 12.17 -16.73 -5.46
N HIS A 119 11.83 -17.54 -6.47
CA HIS A 119 10.94 -18.69 -6.35
C HIS A 119 11.64 -20.02 -6.63
N LYS A 120 11.11 -21.06 -5.97
CA LYS A 120 11.38 -22.48 -6.29
C LYS A 120 10.22 -23.15 -7.03
N ASP A 121 9.19 -22.39 -7.40
CA ASP A 121 7.99 -22.87 -8.07
C ASP A 121 8.30 -23.49 -9.45
N PRO A 122 8.12 -24.81 -9.63
CA PRO A 122 8.39 -25.47 -10.91
C PRO A 122 7.34 -25.18 -11.99
N ASP A 123 6.15 -24.73 -11.62
CA ASP A 123 5.02 -24.47 -12.51
C ASP A 123 4.93 -22.99 -12.94
N GLY A 124 5.73 -22.13 -12.30
CA GLY A 124 5.88 -20.72 -12.64
C GLY A 124 6.42 -20.48 -14.05
N THR A 125 5.74 -19.59 -14.78
CA THR A 125 6.28 -19.08 -16.05
C THR A 125 7.46 -18.15 -15.75
N PRO A 126 8.69 -18.42 -16.22
CA PRO A 126 9.85 -17.61 -15.85
C PRO A 126 9.72 -16.14 -16.29
N LEU A 127 10.10 -15.24 -15.37
CA LEU A 127 10.16 -13.80 -15.58
C LEU A 127 11.54 -13.28 -15.21
N LEU A 128 12.19 -12.54 -16.10
CA LEU A 128 13.37 -11.74 -15.78
C LEU A 128 12.92 -10.33 -15.42
N VAL A 129 13.34 -9.83 -14.25
CA VAL A 129 13.07 -8.46 -13.81
C VAL A 129 14.37 -7.66 -13.85
N LEU A 130 14.43 -6.62 -14.69
CA LEU A 130 15.57 -5.71 -14.82
C LEU A 130 15.15 -4.29 -14.47
N CYS A 131 15.68 -3.74 -13.39
CA CYS A 131 15.26 -2.43 -12.92
C CYS A 131 16.46 -1.51 -12.68
N THR A 132 16.17 -0.21 -12.65
CA THR A 132 17.13 0.82 -12.21
C THR A 132 16.51 1.69 -11.12
N VAL A 133 17.35 2.34 -10.31
CA VAL A 133 16.93 3.33 -9.31
C VAL A 133 17.72 4.61 -9.50
N LYS A 134 17.01 5.74 -9.56
CA LYS A 134 17.58 7.09 -9.66
C LYS A 134 16.86 8.09 -8.74
N ASP A 135 17.44 9.26 -8.55
CA ASP A 135 16.78 10.39 -7.86
C ASP A 135 15.94 11.25 -8.84
N THR A 136 15.26 12.27 -8.30
CA THR A 136 14.42 13.22 -9.06
C THR A 136 15.20 14.13 -10.01
N GLU A 137 16.53 14.16 -9.91
CA GLU A 137 17.46 14.86 -10.81
C GLU A 137 18.00 13.95 -11.91
N GLY A 138 17.76 12.64 -11.82
CA GLY A 138 18.19 11.62 -12.77
C GLY A 138 19.53 10.98 -12.45
N ASN A 139 20.11 11.23 -11.27
CA ASN A 139 21.35 10.60 -10.85
C ASN A 139 21.07 9.15 -10.41
N PRO A 140 21.86 8.16 -10.87
CA PRO A 140 21.71 6.78 -10.42
C PRO A 140 22.00 6.65 -8.92
N LEU A 141 21.26 5.76 -8.25
CA LEU A 141 21.40 5.51 -6.83
C LEU A 141 21.89 4.08 -6.59
N GLY A 142 23.17 3.94 -6.24
CA GLY A 142 23.74 2.69 -5.74
C GLY A 142 23.43 2.43 -4.27
N ASP A 143 23.58 1.19 -3.83
CA ASP A 143 23.36 0.75 -2.45
C ASP A 143 21.96 1.12 -1.91
N VAL A 144 20.94 1.09 -2.77
CA VAL A 144 19.53 1.13 -2.36
C VAL A 144 19.17 -0.29 -1.95
N GLN A 145 18.59 -0.48 -0.77
CA GLN A 145 18.00 -1.77 -0.39
C GLN A 145 16.67 -1.93 -1.13
N ILE A 146 16.45 -3.07 -1.78
CA ILE A 146 15.21 -3.41 -2.47
C ILE A 146 14.67 -4.74 -1.93
N ASP A 147 13.63 -4.68 -1.11
CA ASP A 147 12.85 -5.87 -0.78
C ASP A 147 11.88 -6.14 -1.93
N VAL A 148 11.88 -7.36 -2.44
CA VAL A 148 10.93 -7.83 -3.46
C VAL A 148 10.14 -9.02 -2.93
N TRP A 149 8.85 -9.07 -3.24
CA TRP A 149 8.02 -10.23 -2.95
C TRP A 149 6.86 -10.36 -3.95
N GLU A 150 6.45 -11.58 -4.25
CA GLU A 150 5.31 -11.89 -5.12
C GLU A 150 4.65 -13.22 -4.72
N GLY A 151 3.48 -13.50 -5.29
CA GLY A 151 2.82 -14.79 -5.18
C GLY A 151 3.34 -15.78 -6.23
N ASP A 152 3.23 -17.07 -5.94
CA ASP A 152 3.59 -18.15 -6.87
C ASP A 152 2.63 -18.25 -8.08
N SER A 153 2.81 -19.27 -8.92
CA SER A 153 1.95 -19.53 -10.09
C SER A 153 0.48 -19.81 -9.77
N HIS A 154 0.15 -20.04 -8.50
CA HIS A 154 -1.22 -20.21 -8.01
C HIS A 154 -1.76 -18.93 -7.34
N GLY A 155 -0.94 -17.88 -7.24
CA GLY A 155 -1.30 -16.61 -6.64
C GLY A 155 -1.18 -16.59 -5.11
N ASN A 156 -0.48 -17.56 -4.52
CA ASN A 156 -0.28 -17.64 -3.08
C ASN A 156 1.11 -17.13 -2.69
N TYR A 157 1.18 -16.36 -1.61
CA TYR A 157 2.44 -16.04 -0.96
C TYR A 157 2.86 -17.21 -0.06
N ASP A 158 4.17 -17.41 0.12
CA ASP A 158 4.75 -18.45 0.99
C ASP A 158 4.13 -18.51 2.39
N VAL A 159 3.83 -17.35 3.00
CA VAL A 159 3.20 -17.22 4.33
C VAL A 159 1.78 -17.76 4.42
N GLN A 160 1.13 -18.02 3.29
CA GLN A 160 -0.20 -18.61 3.24
C GLN A 160 -0.18 -20.14 3.29
N TYR A 161 0.99 -20.77 3.07
CA TYR A 161 1.14 -22.22 3.15
C TYR A 161 1.37 -22.67 4.60
N PRO A 162 0.52 -23.58 5.15
CA PRO A 162 0.70 -24.13 6.50
C PRO A 162 2.07 -24.82 6.71
N GLU A 163 2.60 -25.42 5.65
CA GLU A 163 3.86 -26.17 5.59
C GLU A 163 5.08 -25.32 5.20
N ARG A 164 4.98 -23.99 5.28
CA ARG A 164 6.08 -23.07 4.95
C ARG A 164 7.40 -23.46 5.62
N ASP A 165 8.41 -23.76 4.81
CA ASP A 165 9.79 -24.09 5.22
C ASP A 165 10.77 -22.94 4.87
N GLY A 166 10.42 -21.74 5.36
CA GLY A 166 11.19 -20.51 5.16
C GLY A 166 10.71 -19.64 3.99
N PRO A 167 11.47 -18.56 3.68
CA PRO A 167 11.09 -17.59 2.66
C PRO A 167 11.16 -18.17 1.24
N ASP A 168 10.07 -18.03 0.48
CA ASP A 168 9.97 -18.27 -0.97
C ASP A 168 9.16 -17.13 -1.61
N GLY A 169 9.45 -16.81 -2.86
CA GLY A 169 8.84 -15.66 -3.57
C GLY A 169 9.26 -14.31 -3.00
N ARG A 170 10.40 -14.23 -2.31
CA ARG A 170 10.89 -13.00 -1.68
C ARG A 170 12.41 -12.92 -1.60
N GLY A 171 12.96 -11.71 -1.58
CA GLY A 171 14.40 -11.45 -1.42
C GLY A 171 14.71 -9.98 -1.14
N ILE A 172 15.88 -9.72 -0.57
CA ILE A 172 16.42 -8.37 -0.35
C ILE A 172 17.66 -8.22 -1.23
N LEU A 173 17.61 -7.31 -2.21
CA LEU A 173 18.71 -7.00 -3.11
C LEU A 173 19.28 -5.61 -2.81
N PHE A 174 20.44 -5.31 -3.37
CA PHE A 174 21.01 -3.97 -3.36
C PHE A 174 21.30 -3.51 -4.78
N SER A 175 20.99 -2.24 -5.07
CA SER A 175 21.33 -1.67 -6.37
C SER A 175 22.85 -1.51 -6.53
N GLU A 176 23.33 -1.81 -7.72
CA GLU A 176 24.69 -1.54 -8.16
C GLU A 176 24.96 -0.02 -8.21
N GLN A 177 26.22 0.38 -8.33
CA GLN A 177 26.60 1.79 -8.33
C GLN A 177 26.00 2.62 -9.49
N ASP A 178 25.61 1.96 -10.59
CA ASP A 178 24.88 2.58 -11.71
C ASP A 178 23.35 2.60 -11.51
N GLY A 179 22.88 2.18 -10.32
CA GLY A 179 21.48 2.11 -9.93
C GLY A 179 20.78 0.83 -10.39
N SER A 180 21.43 -0.07 -11.12
CA SER A 180 20.80 -1.28 -11.63
C SER A 180 20.61 -2.34 -10.55
N PHE A 181 19.54 -3.13 -10.67
CA PHE A 181 19.34 -4.37 -9.91
C PHE A 181 18.47 -5.33 -10.72
N TRP A 182 18.63 -6.63 -10.51
CA TRP A 182 17.84 -7.64 -11.23
C TRP A 182 17.69 -8.94 -10.47
N PHE A 183 16.64 -9.67 -10.79
CA PHE A 183 16.33 -10.98 -10.22
C PHE A 183 15.47 -11.79 -11.19
N LYS A 184 15.35 -13.09 -10.92
CA LYS A 184 14.48 -14.02 -11.66
C LYS A 184 13.26 -14.30 -10.79
N ALA A 185 12.10 -14.11 -11.39
CA ALA A 185 10.77 -14.17 -10.82
C ALA A 185 9.92 -15.19 -11.58
N VAL A 186 8.65 -15.30 -11.21
CA VAL A 186 7.63 -15.93 -12.04
C VAL A 186 6.65 -14.88 -12.54
N LYS A 187 6.00 -15.10 -13.67
CA LYS A 187 4.99 -14.17 -14.18
C LYS A 187 3.85 -14.07 -13.15
N PRO A 188 3.54 -12.88 -12.61
CA PRO A 188 2.49 -12.75 -11.62
C PRO A 188 1.13 -13.14 -12.18
N VAL A 189 0.32 -13.81 -11.35
CA VAL A 189 -1.06 -14.19 -11.66
C VAL A 189 -2.03 -13.46 -10.75
N SER A 190 -3.24 -13.19 -11.23
CA SER A 190 -4.28 -12.59 -10.40
C SER A 190 -4.70 -13.56 -9.29
N TYR A 191 -5.01 -13.04 -8.12
CA TYR A 191 -5.35 -13.86 -6.95
C TYR A 191 -6.38 -13.16 -6.06
N PRO A 192 -7.26 -13.92 -5.37
CA PRO A 192 -8.21 -13.34 -4.44
C PRO A 192 -7.52 -12.89 -3.15
N ILE A 193 -7.96 -11.77 -2.57
CA ILE A 193 -7.76 -11.50 -1.13
C ILE A 193 -8.42 -12.61 -0.29
N PRO A 194 -8.10 -12.77 1.01
CA PRO A 194 -8.74 -13.77 1.86
C PRO A 194 -10.28 -13.77 1.76
N MET A 195 -10.88 -14.94 1.47
CA MET A 195 -12.31 -15.09 1.15
C MET A 195 -13.15 -15.75 2.27
N ASP A 196 -12.56 -15.96 3.44
CA ASP A 196 -13.16 -16.66 4.58
C ASP A 196 -13.50 -15.70 5.74
N GLY A 197 -13.39 -14.39 5.51
CA GLY A 197 -13.52 -13.36 6.53
C GLY A 197 -14.68 -12.37 6.32
N PRO A 198 -14.98 -11.55 7.33
CA PRO A 198 -16.02 -10.54 7.27
C PRO A 198 -15.79 -9.52 6.15
N VAL A 199 -14.54 -9.17 5.84
CA VAL A 199 -14.25 -8.23 4.74
C VAL A 199 -14.71 -8.78 3.39
N PHE A 200 -14.52 -10.08 3.14
CA PHE A 200 -15.03 -10.70 1.93
C PHE A 200 -16.57 -10.69 1.89
N ASN A 201 -17.24 -10.97 3.01
CA ASN A 201 -18.70 -10.86 3.10
C ASN A 201 -19.18 -9.44 2.76
N MET A 202 -18.48 -8.40 3.25
CA MET A 202 -18.75 -7.01 2.89
C MET A 202 -18.58 -6.77 1.37
N LEU A 203 -17.51 -7.29 0.75
CA LEU A 203 -17.33 -7.17 -0.69
C LEU A 203 -18.48 -7.84 -1.46
N GLN A 204 -18.90 -9.04 -1.04
CA GLN A 204 -20.03 -9.74 -1.66
C GLN A 204 -21.33 -8.93 -1.54
N MET A 205 -21.60 -8.35 -0.38
CA MET A 205 -22.77 -7.47 -0.17
C MET A 205 -22.76 -6.25 -1.10
N LEU A 206 -21.57 -5.72 -1.41
CA LEU A 206 -21.37 -4.59 -2.32
C LEU A 206 -21.26 -5.01 -3.81
N GLY A 207 -21.36 -6.31 -4.12
CA GLY A 207 -21.20 -6.82 -5.49
C GLY A 207 -19.78 -6.70 -6.04
N ARG A 208 -18.76 -6.66 -5.18
CA ARG A 208 -17.34 -6.53 -5.54
C ARG A 208 -16.65 -7.89 -5.59
N HIS A 209 -15.71 -8.07 -6.52
CA HIS A 209 -14.86 -9.27 -6.58
C HIS A 209 -13.66 -9.16 -5.62
N PRO A 210 -13.05 -10.29 -5.22
CA PRO A 210 -11.87 -10.30 -4.34
C PRO A 210 -10.54 -10.30 -5.08
N ASN A 211 -10.54 -10.44 -6.40
CA ASN A 211 -9.31 -10.66 -7.17
C ASN A 211 -8.50 -9.38 -7.34
N ARG A 212 -7.25 -9.43 -6.88
CA ARG A 212 -6.21 -8.46 -7.21
C ARG A 212 -5.55 -8.86 -8.54
N PRO A 213 -5.17 -7.90 -9.38
CA PRO A 213 -4.34 -8.19 -10.55
C PRO A 213 -3.01 -8.79 -10.14
N GLY A 214 -2.38 -9.60 -10.98
CA GLY A 214 -1.02 -10.09 -10.74
C GLY A 214 -0.04 -8.93 -10.60
N HIS A 215 0.89 -9.00 -9.66
CA HIS A 215 1.91 -7.97 -9.46
C HIS A 215 3.15 -8.48 -8.73
N VAL A 216 4.24 -7.74 -8.90
CA VAL A 216 5.47 -7.86 -8.10
C VAL A 216 5.53 -6.67 -7.15
N HIS A 217 5.73 -6.91 -5.87
CA HIS A 217 5.90 -5.85 -4.88
C HIS A 217 7.37 -5.44 -4.74
N PHE A 218 7.56 -4.16 -4.38
CA PHE A 218 8.85 -3.56 -4.11
C PHE A 218 8.79 -2.65 -2.88
N LEU A 219 9.78 -2.75 -2.00
CA LEU A 219 10.07 -1.76 -0.96
C LEU A 219 11.51 -1.30 -1.15
N LEU A 220 11.68 -0.05 -1.56
CA LEU A 220 12.98 0.57 -1.77
C LEU A 220 13.31 1.46 -0.58
N LYS A 221 14.50 1.28 -0.01
CA LYS A 221 14.99 2.05 1.14
C LYS A 221 16.43 2.50 0.93
N LYS A 222 16.65 3.80 1.13
CA LYS A 222 17.99 4.41 1.18
C LYS A 222 17.98 5.58 2.16
N ASP A 223 19.06 5.74 2.92
CA ASP A 223 19.20 6.87 3.83
C ASP A 223 19.02 8.21 3.12
N SER A 224 18.33 9.14 3.76
CA SER A 224 17.95 10.47 3.22
C SER A 224 16.94 10.47 2.06
N PHE A 225 16.43 9.31 1.66
CA PHE A 225 15.31 9.17 0.74
C PHE A 225 14.05 8.75 1.49
N ASP A 226 12.90 9.18 0.97
CA ASP A 226 11.61 8.69 1.45
C ASP A 226 11.45 7.23 1.00
N PRO A 227 11.13 6.29 1.90
CA PRO A 227 10.87 4.91 1.51
C PRO A 227 9.78 4.83 0.43
N LEU A 228 10.00 3.97 -0.56
CA LEU A 228 9.02 3.71 -1.61
C LEU A 228 8.50 2.29 -1.46
N ILE A 229 7.25 2.17 -1.05
CA ILE A 229 6.48 0.93 -1.14
C ILE A 229 5.65 1.03 -2.41
N THR A 230 5.80 0.07 -3.32
CA THR A 230 5.08 0.06 -4.59
C THR A 230 4.90 -1.36 -5.14
N ALA A 231 4.24 -1.49 -6.27
CA ALA A 231 4.04 -2.73 -6.99
C ALA A 231 3.95 -2.45 -8.49
N LEU A 232 4.36 -3.41 -9.32
CA LEU A 232 4.26 -3.33 -10.77
C LEU A 232 3.29 -4.39 -11.28
N TYR A 233 2.35 -3.95 -12.12
CA TYR A 233 1.23 -4.76 -12.61
C TYR A 233 1.41 -5.03 -14.10
N PRO A 234 1.50 -6.29 -14.56
CA PRO A 234 1.49 -6.60 -15.98
C PRO A 234 0.23 -6.11 -16.67
N ARG A 235 0.38 -5.36 -17.77
CA ARG A 235 -0.73 -4.84 -18.56
C ARG A 235 -1.60 -5.96 -19.13
N GLY A 236 -2.91 -5.73 -19.10
CA GLY A 236 -3.92 -6.65 -19.64
C GLY A 236 -4.41 -7.69 -18.64
N ASP A 237 -4.05 -7.55 -17.36
CA ASP A 237 -4.69 -8.32 -16.31
C ASP A 237 -6.18 -7.96 -16.22
N PRO A 238 -7.11 -8.93 -16.13
CA PRO A 238 -8.54 -8.66 -16.11
C PRO A 238 -9.03 -7.79 -14.94
N TYR A 239 -8.22 -7.62 -13.89
CA TYR A 239 -8.56 -6.88 -12.68
C TYR A 239 -7.74 -5.59 -12.50
N GLU A 240 -6.92 -5.18 -13.47
CA GLU A 240 -6.09 -3.97 -13.35
C GLU A 240 -6.91 -2.68 -13.15
N SER A 241 -8.16 -2.66 -13.63
CA SER A 241 -9.08 -1.52 -13.48
C SER A 241 -10.05 -1.64 -12.31
N SER A 242 -10.01 -2.74 -11.55
CA SER A 242 -11.00 -3.06 -10.52
C SER A 242 -10.41 -3.71 -9.26
N ASP A 243 -9.12 -3.50 -9.01
CA ASP A 243 -8.41 -4.01 -7.83
C ASP A 243 -9.18 -3.69 -6.53
N PRO A 244 -9.57 -4.70 -5.71
CA PRO A 244 -10.39 -4.50 -4.52
C PRO A 244 -9.74 -3.66 -3.42
N VAL A 245 -8.40 -3.48 -3.47
CA VAL A 245 -7.66 -2.65 -2.50
C VAL A 245 -7.21 -1.32 -3.08
N PHE A 246 -7.64 -0.99 -4.30
CA PHE A 246 -7.32 0.27 -4.98
C PHE A 246 -5.80 0.54 -5.11
N GLY A 247 -5.02 -0.52 -5.32
CA GLY A 247 -3.56 -0.44 -5.38
C GLY A 247 -3.02 -0.08 -6.77
N VAL A 248 -3.80 -0.25 -7.84
CA VAL A 248 -3.34 0.01 -9.20
C VAL A 248 -3.34 1.50 -9.51
N LYS A 249 -2.26 1.95 -10.15
CA LYS A 249 -2.11 3.28 -10.74
C LYS A 249 -1.57 3.12 -12.15
N GLU A 250 -2.01 3.96 -13.08
CA GLU A 250 -1.63 3.84 -14.50
C GLU A 250 -0.10 3.82 -14.71
N SER A 251 0.64 4.61 -13.91
CA SER A 251 2.10 4.69 -13.96
C SER A 251 2.83 3.42 -13.49
N LEU A 252 2.11 2.50 -12.86
CA LEU A 252 2.59 1.23 -12.32
C LEU A 252 2.16 0.02 -13.16
N ILE A 253 1.38 0.25 -14.22
CA ILE A 253 1.04 -0.78 -15.21
C ILE A 253 2.17 -0.86 -16.24
N VAL A 254 2.76 -2.04 -16.39
CA VAL A 254 3.95 -2.28 -17.21
C VAL A 254 3.68 -3.33 -18.29
N ASP A 255 4.25 -3.14 -19.47
CA ASP A 255 4.23 -4.15 -20.52
C ASP A 255 5.28 -5.22 -20.22
N LEU A 256 4.89 -6.50 -20.35
CA LEU A 256 5.85 -7.60 -20.35
C LEU A 256 6.39 -7.79 -21.75
N LEU A 257 7.72 -7.66 -21.87
CA LEU A 257 8.47 -7.92 -23.08
C LEU A 257 8.95 -9.38 -23.11
N GLU A 258 9.72 -9.73 -24.13
CA GLU A 258 10.42 -11.01 -24.23
C GLU A 258 11.91 -10.78 -24.44
N VAL A 259 12.74 -11.60 -23.79
CA VAL A 259 14.19 -11.62 -24.04
C VAL A 259 14.44 -12.22 -25.42
N THR A 260 14.77 -11.38 -26.41
CA THR A 260 15.03 -11.80 -27.79
C THR A 260 16.50 -11.73 -28.20
N ASP A 261 17.33 -11.03 -27.41
CA ASP A 261 18.77 -10.91 -27.67
C ASP A 261 19.54 -12.08 -27.01
N PRO A 262 20.26 -12.91 -27.79
CA PRO A 262 21.07 -14.01 -27.24
C PRO A 262 22.15 -13.55 -26.26
N GLU A 263 22.71 -12.36 -26.43
CA GLU A 263 23.72 -11.83 -25.50
C GLU A 263 23.09 -11.42 -24.16
N MET A 264 21.87 -10.87 -24.19
CA MET A 264 21.09 -10.61 -22.97
C MET A 264 20.71 -11.91 -22.25
N ALA A 265 20.21 -12.90 -23.00
CA ALA A 265 19.84 -14.21 -22.47
C ALA A 265 21.04 -14.87 -21.76
N LYS A 266 22.22 -14.82 -22.39
CA LYS A 266 23.48 -15.29 -21.82
C LYS A 266 23.93 -14.46 -20.62
N LYS A 267 23.84 -13.12 -20.68
CA LYS A 267 24.26 -12.21 -19.59
C LYS A 267 23.50 -12.48 -18.30
N TYR A 268 22.18 -12.67 -18.39
CA TYR A 268 21.31 -12.86 -17.22
C TYR A 268 20.98 -14.32 -16.93
N ASP A 269 21.60 -15.26 -17.67
CA ASP A 269 21.41 -16.70 -17.50
C ASP A 269 19.91 -17.10 -17.57
N VAL A 270 19.26 -16.68 -18.66
CA VAL A 270 17.87 -17.02 -19.00
C VAL A 270 17.79 -17.52 -20.44
N LYS A 271 16.65 -18.08 -20.84
CA LYS A 271 16.43 -18.52 -22.22
C LYS A 271 15.89 -17.37 -23.07
N GLU A 272 16.19 -17.39 -24.37
CA GLU A 272 15.43 -16.59 -25.34
C GLU A 272 13.92 -16.92 -25.23
N GLY A 273 13.07 -15.91 -25.33
CA GLY A 273 11.62 -16.00 -25.12
C GLY A 273 11.19 -15.93 -23.64
N THR A 274 12.12 -15.82 -22.68
CA THR A 274 11.76 -15.56 -21.27
C THR A 274 11.04 -14.21 -21.19
N SER A 275 9.94 -14.14 -20.43
CA SER A 275 9.24 -12.87 -20.21
C SER A 275 10.17 -11.87 -19.50
N LEU A 276 10.06 -10.60 -19.83
CA LEU A 276 10.93 -9.53 -19.35
C LEU A 276 10.09 -8.38 -18.80
N LEU A 277 10.31 -8.02 -17.54
CA LEU A 277 9.82 -6.80 -16.93
C LEU A 277 10.98 -5.82 -16.79
N THR A 278 10.79 -4.59 -17.27
CA THR A 278 11.74 -3.50 -17.07
C THR A 278 11.10 -2.30 -16.40
N TYR A 279 11.79 -1.66 -15.45
CA TYR A 279 11.26 -0.45 -14.81
C TYR A 279 12.35 0.46 -14.24
N ASP A 280 12.17 1.78 -14.38
CA ASP A 280 13.05 2.80 -13.81
C ASP A 280 12.39 3.43 -12.58
N PHE A 281 12.83 3.03 -11.39
CA PHE A 281 12.38 3.63 -10.14
C PHE A 281 13.01 5.00 -9.93
N VAL A 282 12.20 5.95 -9.47
CA VAL A 282 12.64 7.30 -9.11
C VAL A 282 12.29 7.57 -7.65
N LEU A 283 13.31 7.64 -6.80
CA LEU A 283 13.16 7.97 -5.39
C LEU A 283 13.21 9.49 -5.19
N VAL A 284 12.41 9.95 -4.23
CA VAL A 284 12.37 11.34 -3.79
C VAL A 284 13.07 11.47 -2.43
N SER A 285 13.81 12.55 -2.22
CA SER A 285 14.48 12.74 -0.93
C SER A 285 13.47 12.92 0.21
N THR A 286 13.83 12.52 1.44
CA THR A 286 13.00 12.77 2.63
C THR A 286 12.68 14.26 2.78
N ARG A 287 13.64 15.12 2.44
CA ARG A 287 13.48 16.58 2.52
C ARG A 287 12.41 17.09 1.54
N GLU A 288 12.44 16.64 0.29
CA GLU A 288 11.43 17.03 -0.71
C GLU A 288 10.04 16.53 -0.32
N THR A 289 9.93 15.30 0.17
CA THR A 289 8.66 14.71 0.61
C THR A 289 8.06 15.48 1.77
N LEU A 290 8.85 15.79 2.82
CA LEU A 290 8.39 16.59 3.95
C LEU A 290 7.93 18.00 3.54
N LYS A 291 8.65 18.62 2.59
CA LYS A 291 8.25 19.92 2.04
C LYS A 291 6.90 19.82 1.32
N LEU A 292 6.74 18.86 0.41
CA LEU A 292 5.51 18.68 -0.36
C LEU A 292 4.32 18.32 0.55
N ARG A 293 4.56 17.49 1.57
CA ARG A 293 3.55 17.14 2.57
C ARG A 293 3.04 18.37 3.31
N LYS A 294 3.95 19.26 3.71
CA LYS A 294 3.59 20.53 4.35
C LYS A 294 2.77 21.42 3.41
N GLU A 295 3.21 21.61 2.18
CA GLU A 295 2.51 22.43 1.16
C GLU A 295 1.08 21.89 0.92
N LYS A 296 0.91 20.58 0.74
CA LYS A 296 -0.42 19.96 0.56
C LYS A 296 -1.31 20.10 1.79
N ALA A 297 -0.74 20.02 3.00
CA ALA A 297 -1.50 20.22 4.23
C ALA A 297 -2.00 21.67 4.37
N GLU A 298 -1.17 22.66 4.06
CA GLU A 298 -1.53 24.08 4.04
C GLU A 298 -2.65 24.36 3.01
N GLU A 299 -2.54 23.80 1.81
CA GLU A 299 -3.57 23.90 0.77
C GLU A 299 -4.91 23.29 1.20
N ALA A 300 -4.87 22.10 1.83
CA ALA A 300 -6.07 21.41 2.29
C ALA A 300 -6.81 22.22 3.36
N ILE A 301 -6.09 22.79 4.33
CA ILE A 301 -6.69 23.63 5.38
C ILE A 301 -7.25 24.93 4.78
N LYS A 302 -6.51 25.56 3.87
CA LYS A 302 -6.97 26.80 3.21
C LYS A 302 -8.29 26.58 2.46
N LYS A 303 -8.46 25.41 1.81
CA LYS A 303 -9.74 25.02 1.17
C LYS A 303 -10.89 24.88 2.18
N MET A 304 -10.60 24.56 3.44
CA MET A 304 -11.59 24.51 4.52
C MET A 304 -11.88 25.88 5.14
N GLY A 305 -11.23 26.97 4.68
CA GLY A 305 -11.46 28.33 5.15
C GLY A 305 -10.94 28.61 6.55
N ARG A 306 -9.92 27.89 7.02
CA ARG A 306 -9.37 27.99 8.39
C ARG A 306 -7.87 28.29 8.39
N SER A 307 -7.32 28.75 9.51
CA SER A 307 -5.87 28.91 9.75
C SER A 307 -5.24 27.61 10.27
N MET A 308 -3.93 27.44 10.02
CA MET A 308 -3.13 26.33 10.53
C MET A 308 -2.40 26.74 11.81
N GLU A 309 -2.50 25.94 12.86
CA GLU A 309 -1.43 25.82 13.84
C GLU A 309 -0.56 24.59 13.49
N ASP A 310 0.75 24.77 13.36
CA ASP A 310 1.69 23.69 13.05
C ASP A 310 1.99 22.89 14.33
N PHE A 311 1.65 21.60 14.34
CA PHE A 311 2.07 20.67 15.38
C PHE A 311 3.02 19.63 14.79
N GLN A 312 4.33 19.89 14.90
CA GLN A 312 5.38 18.98 14.44
C GLN A 312 5.26 18.59 12.96
N GLY A 313 4.86 19.52 12.08
CA GLY A 313 4.63 19.27 10.66
C GLY A 313 3.26 18.69 10.32
N LEU A 314 2.37 18.56 11.32
CA LEU A 314 0.99 18.11 11.12
C LEU A 314 0.00 19.27 11.32
N PRO A 315 -1.05 19.33 10.49
CA PRO A 315 -2.06 20.38 10.59
C PRO A 315 -2.90 20.23 11.86
N ILE A 316 -3.05 21.31 12.63
CA ILE A 316 -4.13 21.51 13.58
C ILE A 316 -4.96 22.69 13.09
N LEU A 317 -6.28 22.54 13.08
CA LEU A 317 -7.15 23.68 12.81
C LEU A 317 -7.11 24.62 14.00
N ASP A 318 -6.88 25.89 13.72
CA ASP A 318 -7.07 26.97 14.68
C ASP A 318 -8.53 26.89 15.21
N VAL A 319 -8.66 26.74 16.52
CA VAL A 319 -9.95 26.73 17.22
C VAL A 319 -10.09 28.06 17.94
N ASP A 320 -10.48 29.08 17.17
CA ASP A 320 -11.17 30.26 17.68
C ASP A 320 -12.69 30.04 17.62
#